data_AF-A0A1I2J4P6-F1
#
_entry.id   AF-A0A1I2J4P6-F1
#
_cell.length_a   1.000
_cell.length_b   1.000
_cell.length_c   1.000
_cell.angle_alpha   90.00
_cell.angle_beta   90.00
_cell.angle_gamma   90.00
#
_symmetry.space_group_name_H-M   'P 1'
#
loop_
_entity.id
_entity.type
_entity.pdbx_description
1 polymer ?
#
loop_
_entity_poly.entity_id
_entity_poly.type
_entity_poly.pdbx_seq_one_letter_code
_entity_poly.pdbx_strand_id
1 'polypeptide(L)' 'MNAKWEFYQDPQNLWRWRRIAPNGRIVGSSSQGYVNKSDCIDNAKRNGYKG' A
#
# COMPACT_ATOMS: atom_id res chain seq x y z
N MET A 1 -8.76 4.21 -16.71
CA MET A 1 -8.91 3.33 -15.53
C MET A 1 -7.77 3.63 -14.57
N ASN A 2 -8.05 3.92 -13.30
CA ASN A 2 -7.03 4.35 -12.34
C ASN A 2 -6.52 3.16 -11.53
N ALA A 3 -5.24 3.20 -11.14
CA ALA A 3 -4.70 2.21 -10.22
C ALA A 3 -5.34 2.35 -8.83
N LYS A 4 -5.72 1.24 -8.21
CA LYS A 4 -6.28 1.18 -6.85
C LYS A 4 -5.16 1.06 -5.84
N TRP A 5 -5.31 1.71 -4.69
CA TRP A 5 -4.46 1.51 -3.52
C TRP A 5 -5.20 0.66 -2.50
N GLU A 6 -4.56 -0.41 -2.03
CA GLU A 6 -5.08 -1.27 -0.97
C GLU A 6 -4.14 -1.26 0.23
N PHE A 7 -4.72 -1.05 1.40
CA PHE A 7 -4.05 -1.13 2.69
C PHE A 7 -4.59 -2.34 3.44
N TYR A 8 -3.72 -3.24 3.85
CA TYR A 8 -4.08 -4.48 4.50
C TYR A 8 -3.08 -4.82 5.59
N GLN A 9 -3.48 -5.67 6.55
CA GLN A 9 -2.57 -6.25 7.51
C GLN A 9 -2.10 -7.62 7.02
N ASP A 10 -0.80 -7.87 7.14
CA ASP A 10 -0.22 -9.18 6.88
C ASP A 10 -0.41 -10.11 8.11
N PRO A 11 -0.08 -11.42 8.01
CA PRO A 11 -0.25 -12.36 9.12
C PRO A 11 0.53 -12.01 10.40
N GLN A 12 1.49 -11.09 10.34
CA GLN A 12 2.25 -10.58 11.48
C GLN A 12 1.59 -9.33 12.10
N ASN A 13 0.34 -9.03 11.71
CA ASN A 13 -0.42 -7.84 12.09
C ASN A 13 0.21 -6.51 11.64
N LEU A 14 1.13 -6.57 10.68
CA LEU A 14 1.79 -5.38 10.13
C LEU A 14 1.01 -4.84 8.93
N TRP A 15 0.80 -3.54 8.91
CA TRP A 15 0.21 -2.80 7.81
C TRP A 15 1.14 -2.77 6.61
N ARG A 16 0.58 -3.06 5.44
CA ARG A 16 1.21 -2.93 4.13
C ARG A 16 0.26 -2.29 3.16
N TRP A 17 0.84 -1.65 2.14
CA TRP A 17 0.10 -1.13 1.00
C TRP A 17 0.53 -1.84 -0.28
N ARG A 18 -0.40 -1.93 -1.24
CA ARG A 18 -0.12 -2.33 -2.62
C ARG A 18 -0.92 -1.47 -3.59
N ARG A 19 -0.33 -1.18 -4.74
CA ARG A 19 -0.96 -0.47 -5.84
C ARG A 19 -1.26 -1.46 -6.95
N ILE A 20 -2.54 -1.58 -7.28
CA ILE A 20 -3.05 -2.52 -8.28
C ILE A 20 -3.44 -1.72 -9.51
N ALA A 21 -2.81 -2.00 -10.64
CA ALA A 21 -3.21 -1.43 -11.91
C ALA A 21 -4.57 -1.99 -12.36
N PRO A 22 -5.28 -1.29 -13.27
CA PRO A 22 -6.57 -1.74 -13.77
C PRO A 22 -6.58 -3.15 -14.38
N ASN A 23 -5.43 -3.61 -14.87
CA ASN A 23 -5.23 -4.95 -15.40
C ASN A 23 -4.99 -6.02 -14.31
N GLY A 24 -5.20 -5.69 -13.03
CA GLY A 24 -5.02 -6.58 -11.88
C GLY A 24 -3.57 -6.76 -11.42
N ARG A 25 -2.59 -6.20 -12.12
CA ARG A 25 -1.17 -6.37 -11.76
C ARG A 25 -0.80 -5.43 -10.62
N ILE A 26 -0.01 -5.93 -9.67
CA ILE A 26 0.61 -5.10 -8.64
C ILE A 26 1.75 -4.32 -9.31
N VAL A 27 1.65 -2.99 -9.29
CA VAL A 27 2.64 -2.06 -9.87
C VAL A 27 3.43 -1.32 -8.80
N GLY A 28 3.15 -1.58 -7.53
CA GLY A 28 3.90 -1.07 -6.39
C GLY A 28 3.44 -1.73 -5.09
N SER A 29 4.33 -1.88 -4.13
CA SER A 29 4.03 -2.45 -2.82
C SER A 29 4.95 -1.90 -1.76
N SER A 30 4.50 -1.94 -0.51
CA SER A 30 5.35 -1.61 0.64
C SER A 30 6.55 -2.55 0.73
N SER A 31 7.75 -1.99 0.89
CA SER A 31 8.99 -2.74 1.09
C SER A 31 9.10 -3.36 2.49
N GLN A 32 8.33 -2.84 3.46
CA GLN A 32 8.36 -3.27 4.86
C GLN A 32 6.94 -3.33 5.44
N GLY A 33 6.77 -4.03 6.56
CA GLY A 33 5.52 -4.01 7.34
C GLY A 33 5.56 -2.91 8.41
N TYR A 34 4.46 -2.21 8.61
CA TYR A 34 4.34 -1.12 9.58
C TYR A 34 3.43 -1.51 10.75
N VAL A 35 3.81 -1.17 11.98
CA VAL A 35 2.94 -1.44 13.14
C VAL A 35 1.68 -0.57 13.08
N ASN A 36 1.80 0.68 12.63
CA ASN A 36 0.69 1.61 12.54
C ASN A 36 0.22 1.81 11.10
N LYS A 37 -1.09 1.97 10.92
CA LYS A 37 -1.70 2.29 9.62
C LYS A 37 -1.24 3.65 9.08
N SER A 38 -1.06 4.63 9.97
CA SER A 38 -0.55 5.97 9.63
C SER A 38 0.80 5.90 8.92
N ASP A 39 1.74 5.15 9.50
CA ASP A 39 3.11 5.03 8.98
C ASP A 39 3.11 4.36 7.60
N CYS A 40 2.23 3.36 7.43
CA CYS A 40 1.99 2.71 6.14
C CYS A 40 1.43 3.68 5.09
N ILE A 41 0.46 4.53 5.48
CA ILE A 41 -0.11 5.55 4.61
C ILE A 41 0.93 6.61 4.24
N ASP A 42 1.77 7.05 5.18
CA ASP A 42 2.80 8.04 4.90
C ASP A 42 3.88 7.48 3.97
N ASN A 43 4.24 6.20 4.10
CA ASN A 43 5.07 5.53 3.12
C ASN A 43 4.38 5.46 1.74
N ALA A 44 3.09 5.12 1.70
CA ALA A 44 2.34 5.11 0.44
C ALA A 44 2.32 6.49 -0.22
N LYS A 45 2.16 7.59 0.55
CA LYS A 45 2.23 8.97 0.05
C LYS A 45 3.58 9.29 -0.58
N ARG A 46 4.68 8.89 0.07
CA ARG A 46 6.03 9.01 -0.48
C ARG A 46 6.20 8.25 -1.81
N ASN A 47 5.42 7.19 -2.02
CA ASN A 47 5.38 6.39 -3.24
C ASN A 47 4.28 6.84 -4.24
N GLY A 48 3.63 7.98 -3.99
CA GLY A 48 2.68 8.59 -4.92
C GLY A 48 1.20 8.37 -4.61
N TYR A 49 0.84 7.86 -3.42
CA TYR A 49 -0.54 7.87 -2.96
C TYR A 49 -0.99 9.31 -2.64
N LYS A 50 -2.14 9.74 -3.15
CA LYS A 50 -2.63 11.13 -2.98
C LYS A 50 -3.91 11.27 -2.15
N GLY A 51 -4.41 10.18 -1.55
CA GLY A 51 -5.69 10.22 -0.83
C GLY A 51 -6.83 9.90 -1.77
#